data_AF-A0A964S051-F1
#
_entry.id   AF-A0A964S051-F1
#
_cell.length_a   1.000
_cell.length_b   1.000
_cell.length_c   1.000
_cell.angle_alpha   90.00
_cell.angle_beta   90.00
_cell.angle_gamma   90.00
#
_symmetry.space_group_name_H-M   'P 1'
#
loop_
_entity.id
_entity.type
_entity.pdbx_description
1 polymer ?
#
loop_
_entity_poly.entity_id
_entity_poly.type
_entity_poly.pdbx_seq_one_letter_code
_entity_poly.pdbx_strand_id
1 'polypeptide(L)'
;MEHYFVVLELPGGEELKFKEGRNSPDDFWETAAGIIDRGEAQIISKRQDTGVSEELRKHLKNIKKFTTFVLVHTHFCSSEFLNEKDIFKKLSRWLHLPKRELVIDTADNFQLVTIDM
;
A
#
# COMPACT_ATOMS: atom_id res chain seq x y z
N MET A 1 -2.11 16.08 -15.10
CA MET A 1 -2.24 14.95 -14.15
C MET A 1 -1.16 15.13 -13.11
N GLU A 2 -1.51 14.99 -11.85
CA GLU A 2 -0.59 15.12 -10.72
C GLU A 2 -0.20 13.74 -10.20
N HIS A 3 1.07 13.56 -9.86
CA HIS A 3 1.59 12.33 -9.30
C HIS A 3 1.32 12.29 -7.81
N TYR A 4 0.82 11.15 -7.32
CA TYR A 4 0.63 10.90 -5.91
C TYR A 4 1.24 9.57 -5.50
N PHE A 5 1.93 9.60 -4.36
CA PHE A 5 2.40 8.46 -3.60
C PHE A 5 1.47 8.26 -2.42
N VAL A 6 0.77 7.14 -2.39
CA VAL A 6 -0.19 6.79 -1.33
C VAL A 6 0.35 5.59 -0.58
N VAL A 7 0.49 5.72 0.75
CA VAL A 7 0.85 4.61 1.63
C VAL A 7 -0.41 4.12 2.33
N LEU A 8 -0.72 2.86 2.11
CA LEU A 8 -1.83 2.16 2.72
C LEU A 8 -1.32 1.19 3.79
N GLU A 9 -1.99 1.14 4.92
CA GLU A 9 -1.89 0.05 5.88
C GLU A 9 -2.96 -0.99 5.54
N LEU A 10 -2.55 -2.26 5.40
CA LEU A 10 -3.49 -3.37 5.26
C LEU A 10 -3.81 -3.97 6.63
N PRO A 11 -5.09 -4.24 6.95
CA PRO A 11 -5.45 -5.08 8.08
C PRO A 11 -4.92 -6.49 7.86
N GLY A 12 -4.30 -7.04 8.89
CA GLY A 12 -3.70 -8.37 8.87
C GLY A 12 -2.48 -8.45 9.77
N GLY A 13 -1.66 -9.46 9.51
CA GLY A 13 -0.41 -9.77 10.20
C GLY A 13 0.54 -10.60 9.32
N GLU A 14 1.16 -11.60 9.94
CA GLU A 14 2.20 -12.44 9.33
C GLU A 14 1.70 -13.25 8.12
N GLU A 15 0.38 -13.45 7.97
CA GLU A 15 -0.21 -14.11 6.79
C GLU A 15 0.01 -13.34 5.49
N LEU A 16 0.23 -12.03 5.57
CA LEU A 16 0.56 -11.17 4.43
C LEU A 16 2.07 -11.05 4.21
N LYS A 17 2.90 -11.58 5.11
CA LYS A 17 4.36 -11.43 5.07
C LYS A 17 4.95 -12.24 3.93
N PHE A 18 5.83 -11.58 3.18
CA PHE A 18 6.61 -12.24 2.15
C PHE A 18 7.64 -13.16 2.82
N LYS A 19 7.66 -14.44 2.45
CA LYS A 19 8.63 -15.41 2.98
C LYS A 19 9.96 -15.26 2.25
N GLU A 20 11.05 -15.70 2.88
CA GLU A 20 12.39 -15.66 2.29
C GLU A 20 12.37 -16.27 0.88
N GLY A 21 12.87 -15.49 -0.08
CA GLY A 21 12.87 -15.86 -1.50
C GLY A 21 11.69 -15.30 -2.29
N ARG A 22 11.52 -13.96 -2.31
CA ARG A 22 10.74 -13.13 -3.26
C ARG A 22 9.31 -13.53 -3.64
N ASN A 23 8.79 -14.65 -3.15
CA ASN A 23 7.48 -15.13 -3.51
C ASN A 23 6.49 -14.46 -2.55
N SER A 24 5.63 -13.62 -3.12
CA SER A 24 4.41 -13.25 -2.43
C SER A 24 3.61 -14.50 -2.04
N PRO A 25 2.76 -14.40 -1.01
CA PRO A 25 1.59 -15.26 -0.94
C PRO A 25 0.89 -15.27 -2.31
N ASP A 26 0.49 -16.45 -2.80
CA ASP A 26 -0.03 -16.64 -4.17
C ASP A 26 -1.21 -15.69 -4.54
N ASP A 27 -1.87 -15.11 -3.54
CA ASP A 27 -3.02 -14.20 -3.69
C ASP A 27 -2.83 -12.84 -2.99
N PHE A 28 -1.60 -12.39 -2.74
CA PHE A 28 -1.34 -11.16 -1.98
C PHE A 28 -2.08 -9.94 -2.56
N TRP A 29 -1.94 -9.70 -3.86
CA TRP A 29 -2.57 -8.53 -4.49
C TRP A 29 -4.07 -8.66 -4.62
N GLU A 30 -4.59 -9.88 -4.83
CA GLU A 30 -6.03 -10.11 -4.82
C GLU A 30 -6.61 -9.82 -3.43
N THR A 31 -5.92 -10.27 -2.39
CA THR A 31 -6.27 -9.99 -0.98
C THR A 31 -6.21 -8.50 -0.69
N ALA A 32 -5.11 -7.83 -1.06
CA ALA A 32 -4.93 -6.39 -0.88
C ALA A 32 -6.01 -5.58 -1.63
N ALA A 33 -6.31 -5.95 -2.88
CA ALA A 33 -7.36 -5.33 -3.66
C ALA A 33 -8.73 -5.48 -2.99
N GLY A 34 -9.06 -6.69 -2.50
CA GLY A 34 -10.31 -6.95 -1.78
C GLY A 34 -10.43 -6.16 -0.48
N ILE A 35 -9.35 -6.05 0.30
CA ILE A 35 -9.28 -5.22 1.51
C ILE A 35 -9.57 -3.74 1.17
N ILE A 36 -8.92 -3.22 0.13
CA ILE A 36 -9.05 -1.82 -0.27
C ILE A 36 -10.45 -1.55 -0.81
N ASP A 37 -11.03 -2.47 -1.58
CA ASP A 37 -12.39 -2.35 -2.11
C ASP A 37 -13.45 -2.33 -1.00
N ARG A 38 -13.24 -3.11 0.07
CA ARG A 38 -14.08 -3.08 1.27
C ARG A 38 -13.84 -1.85 2.16
N GLY A 39 -12.83 -1.02 1.87
CA GLY A 39 -12.48 0.16 2.67
C GLY A 39 -11.88 -0.19 4.03
N GLU A 40 -11.30 -1.38 4.17
CA GLU A 40 -10.69 -1.85 5.42
C GLU A 40 -9.22 -1.41 5.55
N ALA A 41 -8.60 -0.94 4.46
CA ALA A 41 -7.28 -0.33 4.47
C ALA A 41 -7.32 1.08 5.06
N GLN A 42 -6.22 1.51 5.68
CA GLN A 42 -6.06 2.87 6.18
C GLN A 42 -5.04 3.66 5.34
N ILE A 43 -5.36 4.90 4.95
CA ILE A 43 -4.38 5.78 4.31
C ILE A 43 -3.50 6.41 5.39
N ILE A 44 -2.21 6.08 5.37
CA ILE A 44 -1.22 6.62 6.33
C ILE A 44 -0.59 7.90 5.79
N SER A 45 -0.37 7.96 4.47
CA SER A 45 0.25 9.11 3.83
C SER A 45 -0.24 9.27 2.39
N LYS A 46 -0.36 10.53 1.96
CA LYS A 46 -0.66 10.94 0.58
C LYS A 46 0.22 12.13 0.23
N ARG A 47 1.13 11.96 -0.73
CA ARG A 47 2.15 12.97 -1.07
C ARG A 47 2.37 13.08 -2.56
N GLN A 48 2.93 14.20 -3.00
CA GLN A 48 3.29 14.44 -4.41
C GLN A 48 4.80 14.35 -4.67
N ASP A 49 5.59 14.15 -3.62
CA ASP A 49 7.04 14.06 -3.66
C ASP A 49 7.54 12.64 -3.30
N THR A 50 8.76 12.33 -3.70
CA THR A 50 9.43 11.03 -3.46
C THR A 50 10.27 11.01 -2.18
N GLY A 51 10.13 12.03 -1.33
CA GLY A 51 10.89 12.15 -0.09
C GLY A 51 10.47 11.12 0.95
N VAL A 52 11.19 11.14 2.07
CA VAL A 52 10.93 10.28 3.22
C VAL A 52 9.53 10.56 3.79
N SER A 53 8.72 9.52 3.98
CA SER A 53 7.43 9.59 4.66
C SER A 53 7.61 9.67 6.18
N GLU A 54 7.63 10.88 6.73
CA GLU A 54 7.66 11.11 8.18
C GLU A 54 6.37 10.63 8.86
N GLU A 55 5.25 10.64 8.13
CA GLU A 55 3.98 10.06 8.58
C GLU A 55 4.14 8.55 8.82
N LEU A 56 4.73 7.83 7.86
CA LEU A 56 5.01 6.40 8.03
C LEU A 56 5.96 6.17 9.20
N ARG A 57 7.06 6.93 9.31
CA ARG A 57 8.00 6.80 10.45
C ARG A 57 7.33 7.01 11.81
N LYS A 58 6.47 8.02 11.92
CA LYS A 58 5.69 8.26 13.15
C LYS A 58 4.71 7.12 13.41
N HIS A 59 4.08 6.60 12.37
CA HIS A 59 3.13 5.51 12.47
C HIS A 59 3.82 4.20 12.92
N LEU A 60 4.98 3.86 12.34
CA LEU A 60 5.78 2.68 12.69
C LEU A 60 6.16 2.61 14.18
N LYS A 61 6.34 3.76 14.85
CA LYS A 61 6.64 3.81 16.31
C LYS A 61 5.51 3.25 17.18
N ASN A 62 4.28 3.23 16.66
CA ASN A 62 3.10 2.79 17.39
C ASN A 62 2.68 1.35 17.06
N ILE A 63 3.34 0.71 16.09
CA ILE A 63 3.02 -0.64 15.64
C ILE A 63 3.57 -1.66 16.64
N LYS A 64 2.70 -2.55 17.12
CA LYS A 64 3.04 -3.60 18.10
C LYS A 64 3.07 -5.01 17.52
N LYS A 65 2.48 -5.19 16.34
CA LYS A 65 2.40 -6.47 15.62
C LYS A 65 2.93 -6.27 14.21
N PHE A 66 3.30 -7.34 13.52
CA PHE A 66 3.68 -7.22 12.11
C PHE A 66 2.57 -6.55 11.31
N THR A 67 2.93 -5.55 10.52
CA THR A 67 1.98 -4.79 9.68
C THR A 67 2.50 -4.69 8.25
N THR A 68 1.61 -4.86 7.28
CA THR A 68 1.93 -4.69 5.86
C THR A 68 1.50 -3.33 5.36
N PHE A 69 2.43 -2.61 4.75
CA PHE A 69 2.19 -1.36 4.07
C PHE A 69 2.30 -1.53 2.55
N VAL A 70 1.42 -0.89 1.81
CA VAL A 70 1.46 -0.83 0.35
C VAL A 70 1.71 0.61 -0.08
N LEU A 71 2.82 0.84 -0.78
CA LEU A 71 3.08 2.09 -1.49
C LEU A 71 2.53 1.98 -2.91
N VAL A 72 1.63 2.89 -3.28
CA VAL A 72 1.13 3.01 -4.65
C VAL A 72 1.46 4.36 -5.24
N HIS A 73 2.06 4.35 -6.44
CA HIS A 73 2.17 5.52 -7.30
C HIS A 73 0.97 5.58 -8.24
N THR A 74 0.23 6.69 -8.19
CA THR A 74 -0.99 6.90 -8.99
C THR A 74 -1.09 8.34 -9.48
N HIS A 75 -1.92 8.55 -10.50
CA HIS A 75 -2.09 9.85 -11.14
C HIS A 75 -3.51 10.33 -10.92
N PHE A 76 -3.68 11.53 -10.37
CA PHE A 76 -4.99 12.16 -10.25
C PHE A 76 -5.12 13.37 -11.18
N CYS A 77 -6.31 13.55 -11.75
CA CYS A 77 -6.68 14.79 -12.43
C CYS A 77 -6.96 15.87 -11.38
N SER A 78 -6.67 17.13 -11.70
CA SER A 78 -6.94 18.26 -10.82
C SER A 78 -8.44 18.42 -10.47
N SER A 79 -9.32 17.80 -11.25
CA SER A 79 -10.77 17.76 -11.03
C SER A 79 -11.24 16.56 -10.19
N GLU A 80 -10.37 15.60 -9.86
CA GLU A 80 -10.73 14.45 -9.02
C GLU A 80 -10.70 14.85 -7.54
N PHE A 81 -11.76 14.53 -6.81
CA PHE A 81 -11.77 14.69 -5.36
C PHE A 81 -10.89 13.60 -4.72
N LEU A 82 -9.83 14.01 -4.02
CA LEU A 82 -8.92 13.12 -3.32
C LEU A 82 -9.46 12.67 -1.95
N ASN A 83 -10.73 12.32 -1.89
CA ASN A 83 -11.31 11.68 -0.72
C ASN A 83 -10.91 10.20 -0.70
N GLU A 84 -10.94 9.58 0.48
CA GLU A 84 -10.46 8.20 0.66
C GLU A 84 -11.23 7.19 -0.20
N LYS A 85 -12.54 7.40 -0.36
CA LYS A 85 -13.41 6.51 -1.14
C LYS A 85 -13.01 6.48 -2.63
N ASP A 86 -12.72 7.63 -3.21
CA ASP A 86 -12.30 7.74 -4.61
C ASP A 86 -10.88 7.19 -4.80
N ILE A 87 -9.99 7.42 -3.82
CA ILE A 87 -8.66 6.82 -3.80
C ILE A 87 -8.79 5.29 -3.78
N PHE A 88 -9.54 4.71 -2.84
CA PHE A 88 -9.72 3.26 -2.73
C PHE A 88 -10.32 2.64 -3.99
N LYS A 89 -11.38 3.25 -4.54
CA LYS A 89 -12.00 2.77 -5.78
C LYS A 89 -11.04 2.76 -6.96
N LYS A 90 -10.14 3.75 -7.03
CA LYS A 90 -9.11 3.80 -8.07
C LYS A 90 -8.04 2.74 -7.82
N LEU A 91 -7.58 2.62 -6.59
CA LEU A 91 -6.53 1.68 -6.21
C LEU A 91 -6.99 0.21 -6.35
N SER A 92 -8.18 -0.17 -5.88
CA SER A 92 -8.67 -1.56 -5.99
C SER A 92 -8.68 -2.05 -7.45
N ARG A 93 -9.21 -1.23 -8.37
CA ARG A 93 -9.21 -1.54 -9.82
C ARG A 93 -7.81 -1.73 -10.40
N TRP A 94 -6.81 -1.02 -9.86
CA TRP A 94 -5.42 -1.09 -10.34
C TRP A 94 -4.65 -2.29 -9.80
N LEU A 95 -5.04 -2.79 -8.62
CA LEU A 95 -4.40 -3.93 -7.95
C LEU A 95 -4.85 -5.27 -8.51
N HIS A 96 -6.02 -5.35 -9.16
CA HIS A 96 -6.49 -6.55 -9.84
C HIS A 96 -5.74 -6.89 -11.14
N LEU A 97 -4.81 -6.04 -11.60
CA LEU A 97 -4.01 -6.33 -12.78
C LEU A 97 -2.78 -7.16 -12.40
N PRO A 98 -2.41 -8.20 -13.18
CA PRO A 98 -1.23 -9.00 -12.91
C PRO A 98 0.03 -8.13 -13.03
N LYS A 99 0.80 -8.01 -11.95
CA LYS A 99 1.99 -7.16 -11.90
C LYS A 99 3.13 -7.83 -11.15
N ARG A 100 4.36 -7.39 -11.42
CA ARG A 100 5.54 -7.85 -10.69
C ARG A 100 5.61 -7.14 -9.34
N GLU A 101 5.89 -7.91 -8.31
CA GLU A 101 6.02 -7.45 -6.94
C GLU A 101 7.41 -6.94 -6.65
N LEU A 102 7.47 -5.91 -5.80
CA LEU A 102 8.73 -5.47 -5.21
C LEU A 102 8.52 -5.16 -3.73
N VAL A 103 9.20 -5.93 -2.86
CA VAL A 103 9.38 -5.54 -1.46
C VAL A 103 10.40 -4.40 -1.44
N ILE A 104 9.96 -3.20 -1.06
CA ILE A 104 10.84 -2.02 -0.97
C ILE A 104 11.67 -2.07 0.31
N ASP A 105 11.01 -2.36 1.42
CA ASP A 105 11.61 -2.31 2.75
C ASP A 105 10.97 -3.36 3.67
N THR A 106 11.76 -3.88 4.60
CA THR A 106 11.29 -4.90 5.54
C THR A 106 12.05 -4.82 6.86
N ALA A 107 11.33 -4.99 7.95
CA ALA A 107 11.84 -5.13 9.30
C ALA A 107 11.03 -6.18 10.05
N ASP A 108 11.44 -6.51 11.27
CA ASP A 108 10.77 -7.55 12.07
C ASP A 108 9.28 -7.27 12.30
N ASN A 109 8.90 -5.98 12.36
CA ASN A 109 7.55 -5.53 12.68
C ASN A 109 6.78 -4.93 11.49
N PHE A 110 7.37 -4.82 10.30
CA PHE A 110 6.63 -4.36 9.13
C PHE A 110 7.28 -4.78 7.81
N GLN A 111 6.50 -4.72 6.75
CA GLN A 111 7.01 -4.69 5.38
C GLN A 111 6.36 -3.55 4.61
N LEU A 112 7.12 -2.92 3.72
CA LEU A 112 6.62 -1.97 2.74
C LEU A 112 6.78 -2.59 1.36
N VAL A 113 5.64 -2.86 0.72
CA VAL A 113 5.60 -3.42 -0.63
C VAL A 113 5.13 -2.37 -1.63
N THR A 114 5.59 -2.51 -2.86
CA THR A 114 5.06 -1.75 -3.97
C THR A 114 4.84 -2.64 -5.18
N ILE A 115 4.18 -2.05 -6.15
CA ILE A 115 3.98 -2.60 -7.46
C ILE A 115 5.01 -1.96 -8.37
N ASP A 116 5.87 -2.78 -8.95
CA ASP A 116 6.74 -2.34 -10.04
C ASP A 116 5.86 -2.12 -11.29
N MET A 117 5.95 -0.93 -11.88
CA MET A 117 5.23 -0.57 -13.11
C MET A 117 6.12 -0.70 -14.33
#